data_AF-G7KVZ6-F1
#
_entry.id   AF-G7KVZ6-F1
#
_cell.length_a   1.000
_cell.length_b   1.000
_cell.length_c   1.000
_cell.angle_alpha   90.00
_cell.angle_beta   90.00
_cell.angle_gamma   90.00
#
_symmetry.space_group_name_H-M   'P 1'
#
loop_
_entity.id
_entity.type
_entity.pdbx_description
1 polymer ?
#
loop_
_entity_poly.entity_id
_entity_poly.type
_entity_poly.pdbx_seq_one_letter_code
_entity_poly.pdbx_strand_id
1 'polypeptide(L)'
;MKSDCSGKEQSREKKDKDTSSYPGSFHNTEVVQSPLHFQGDFTIITKITTAQYFLSMRLHKNAQAHTQESSNAQALSKRLLMLKHAGERLLIKQKYRELSLN
;
A
#
# COMPACT_ATOMS: atom_id res chain seq x y z
N MET A 1 45.29 12.32 -52.19
CA MET A 1 44.26 13.38 -52.20
C MET A 1 43.12 12.93 -51.30
N LYS A 2 42.73 13.77 -50.32
CA LYS A 2 41.55 13.58 -49.47
C LYS A 2 40.28 13.70 -50.30
N SER A 3 39.26 12.90 -50.01
CA SER A 3 37.88 13.17 -50.40
C SER A 3 36.96 12.64 -49.31
N ASP A 4 36.60 13.56 -48.41
CA ASP A 4 35.51 13.43 -47.45
C ASP A 4 34.18 13.20 -48.19
N CYS A 5 33.43 12.18 -47.80
CA CYS A 5 32.01 12.08 -48.08
C CYS A 5 31.31 11.66 -46.79
N SER A 6 30.92 12.66 -45.98
CA SER A 6 30.15 12.47 -44.76
C SER A 6 28.70 12.09 -45.10
N GLY A 7 28.38 10.81 -44.97
CA GLY A 7 27.01 10.32 -44.95
C GLY A 7 26.41 10.57 -43.58
N LYS A 8 25.48 11.52 -43.50
CA LYS A 8 24.75 11.90 -42.27
C LYS A 8 24.07 10.68 -41.64
N GLU A 9 24.45 10.33 -40.42
CA GLU A 9 23.72 9.40 -39.57
C GLU A 9 22.31 9.96 -39.30
N GLN A 10 21.28 9.30 -39.83
CA GLN A 10 19.92 9.49 -39.31
C GLN A 10 19.85 8.84 -37.94
N SER A 11 20.13 9.62 -36.90
CA SER A 11 19.69 9.32 -35.54
C SER A 11 18.17 9.22 -35.55
N ARG A 12 17.65 8.01 -35.69
CA ARG A 12 16.26 7.71 -35.36
C ARG A 12 16.18 7.77 -33.84
N GLU A 13 15.84 8.94 -33.34
CA GLU A 13 15.41 9.15 -31.96
C GLU A 13 14.29 8.13 -31.67
N LYS A 14 14.65 7.02 -31.03
CA LYS A 14 13.68 6.12 -30.41
C LYS A 14 13.03 6.96 -29.33
N LYS A 15 11.85 7.50 -29.59
CA LYS A 15 10.98 7.97 -28.52
C LYS A 15 10.78 6.78 -27.60
N ASP A 16 11.37 6.83 -26.42
CA ASP A 16 10.98 5.97 -25.31
C ASP A 16 9.47 6.14 -25.17
N LYS A 17 8.75 5.09 -25.56
CA LYS A 17 7.31 5.05 -25.47
C LYS A 17 7.03 4.84 -23.99
N ASP A 18 7.05 5.94 -23.24
CA ASP A 18 6.70 6.00 -21.84
C ASP A 18 5.28 5.48 -21.66
N THR A 19 5.16 4.16 -21.47
CA THR A 19 3.91 3.48 -21.09
C THR A 19 3.54 3.75 -19.63
N SER A 20 4.29 4.61 -18.93
CA SER A 20 4.02 5.09 -17.57
C SER A 20 2.70 5.85 -17.44
N SER A 21 2.08 6.23 -18.57
CA SER A 21 0.85 7.03 -18.63
C SER A 21 -0.44 6.20 -18.75
N TYR A 22 -0.40 4.86 -18.65
CA TYR A 22 -1.60 4.02 -18.64
C TYR A 22 -1.98 3.54 -17.23
N PRO A 23 -2.90 4.22 -16.52
CA PRO A 23 -3.42 3.72 -15.26
C PRO A 23 -4.42 2.59 -15.56
N GLY A 24 -3.96 1.35 -15.37
CA GLY A 24 -4.77 0.20 -15.00
C GLY A 24 -6.11 0.00 -15.73
N SER A 25 -6.09 -0.68 -16.87
CA SER A 25 -7.07 -1.74 -17.15
C SER A 25 -6.58 -2.61 -18.31
N PHE A 26 -5.71 -3.57 -18.01
CA PHE A 26 -5.61 -4.79 -18.83
C PHE A 26 -6.58 -5.82 -18.24
N HIS A 27 -7.88 -5.55 -18.33
CA HIS A 27 -8.88 -6.55 -18.02
C HIS A 27 -9.05 -7.41 -19.27
N ASN A 28 -8.68 -8.69 -19.15
CA ASN A 28 -8.83 -9.72 -20.19
C ASN A 28 -7.87 -9.60 -21.39
N THR A 29 -6.56 -9.54 -21.16
CA THR A 29 -5.60 -9.86 -22.23
C THR A 29 -5.51 -11.37 -22.40
N GLU A 30 -6.39 -11.93 -23.22
CA GLU A 30 -6.19 -13.30 -23.72
C GLU A 30 -5.02 -13.29 -24.72
N VAL A 31 -3.97 -14.04 -24.41
CA VAL A 31 -2.88 -14.28 -25.36
C VAL A 31 -3.29 -15.47 -26.22
N VAL A 32 -3.95 -15.20 -27.35
CA VAL A 32 -4.36 -16.24 -28.30
C VAL A 32 -3.15 -16.64 -29.12
N GLN A 33 -2.61 -17.83 -28.82
CA GLN A 33 -1.51 -18.50 -29.54
C GLN A 33 -0.18 -17.74 -29.57
N SER A 34 0.51 -17.72 -28.43
CA SER A 34 1.94 -17.44 -28.39
C SER A 34 2.71 -18.52 -29.17
N PRO A 35 3.66 -18.16 -30.05
CA PRO A 35 4.64 -19.11 -30.56
C PRO A 35 5.31 -19.87 -29.40
N LEU A 36 5.61 -21.17 -29.61
CA LEU A 36 6.08 -22.08 -28.56
C LEU A 36 7.29 -21.55 -27.76
N HIS A 37 8.19 -20.80 -28.41
CA HIS A 37 9.38 -20.23 -27.77
C HIS A 37 9.06 -19.12 -26.76
N PHE A 38 7.91 -18.46 -26.84
CA PHE A 38 7.48 -17.47 -25.84
C PHE A 38 6.70 -18.08 -24.67
N GLN A 39 6.34 -19.37 -24.73
CA GLN A 39 5.54 -20.01 -23.68
C GLN A 39 6.26 -20.03 -22.33
N GLY A 40 7.60 -20.19 -22.34
CA GLY A 40 8.43 -20.09 -21.15
C GLY A 40 8.37 -18.69 -20.52
N ASP A 41 8.48 -17.65 -21.35
CA ASP A 41 8.45 -16.25 -20.91
C ASP A 41 7.10 -15.89 -20.28
N PHE A 42 6.00 -16.27 -20.92
CA PHE A 42 4.66 -16.06 -20.36
C PHE A 42 4.46 -16.77 -19.02
N THR A 43 5.01 -17.97 -18.87
CA THR A 43 4.93 -18.72 -17.61
C THR A 43 5.72 -18.04 -16.50
N ILE A 44 6.93 -17.56 -16.79
CA ILE A 44 7.78 -16.85 -15.82
C ILE A 44 7.11 -15.54 -15.40
N ILE A 45 6.63 -14.74 -16.36
CA ILE A 45 5.94 -13.47 -16.08
C ILE A 45 4.69 -13.73 -15.24
N THR A 46 3.86 -14.71 -15.62
CA THR A 46 2.64 -15.04 -14.88
C THR A 46 2.95 -15.44 -13.44
N LYS A 47 3.99 -16.27 -13.21
CA LYS A 47 4.42 -16.66 -11.87
C LYS A 47 4.89 -15.46 -11.04
N ILE A 48 5.68 -14.56 -11.63
CA ILE A 48 6.16 -13.34 -10.96
C ILE A 48 4.99 -12.44 -10.59
N THR A 49 4.11 -12.12 -11.54
CA THR A 49 2.97 -11.23 -11.32
C THR A 49 2.01 -11.81 -10.27
N THR A 50 1.75 -13.12 -10.32
CA THR A 50 0.89 -13.79 -9.34
C THR A 50 1.49 -13.73 -7.94
N ALA A 51 2.79 -13.99 -7.79
CA ALA A 51 3.47 -13.89 -6.50
C ALA A 51 3.45 -12.44 -5.95
N GLN A 52 3.70 -11.45 -6.81
CA GLN A 52 3.63 -10.03 -6.46
C GLN A 52 2.23 -9.60 -6.00
N TYR A 53 1.19 -10.08 -6.69
CA TYR A 53 -0.20 -9.82 -6.30
C TYR A 53 -0.51 -10.36 -4.89
N PHE A 54 -0.15 -11.62 -4.60
CA PHE A 54 -0.38 -12.21 -3.29
C PHE A 54 0.39 -11.50 -2.17
N LEU A 55 1.64 -11.10 -2.43
CA LEU A 55 2.43 -10.33 -1.47
C LEU A 55 1.78 -8.98 -1.17
N SER A 56 1.35 -8.25 -2.20
CA SER A 56 0.68 -6.96 -2.07
C SER A 56 -0.60 -7.07 -1.24
N MET A 57 -1.42 -8.10 -1.50
CA MET A 57 -2.64 -8.38 -0.75
C MET A 57 -2.38 -8.64 0.75
N ARG A 58 -1.34 -9.43 1.06
CA ARG A 58 -0.97 -9.73 2.46
C ARG A 58 -0.48 -8.48 3.19
N LEU A 59 0.40 -7.69 2.56
CA LEU A 59 0.91 -6.46 3.15
C LEU A 59 -0.20 -5.45 3.41
N HIS A 60 -1.13 -5.30 2.47
CA HIS A 60 -2.28 -4.39 2.64
C HIS A 60 -3.16 -4.81 3.83
N LYS A 61 -3.46 -6.11 3.95
CA LYS A 61 -4.24 -6.65 5.07
C LYS A 61 -3.55 -6.42 6.41
N ASN A 62 -2.22 -6.60 6.47
CA ASN A 62 -1.45 -6.37 7.69
C ASN A 62 -1.41 -4.89 8.08
N ALA A 63 -1.29 -3.98 7.10
CA ALA A 63 -1.34 -2.54 7.35
C ALA A 63 -2.71 -2.09 7.90
N GLN A 64 -3.80 -2.65 7.37
CA GLN A 64 -5.15 -2.40 7.90
C GLN A 64 -5.30 -2.90 9.34
N ALA A 65 -4.80 -4.10 9.65
CA ALA A 65 -4.86 -4.67 11.00
C ALA A 65 -4.14 -3.78 12.02
N HIS A 66 -2.92 -3.31 11.72
CA HIS A 66 -2.19 -2.39 12.60
C HIS A 66 -2.91 -1.05 12.80
N THR A 67 -3.55 -0.53 11.76
CA THR A 67 -4.34 0.71 11.88
C THR A 67 -5.54 0.49 12.81
N GLN A 68 -6.22 -0.66 12.69
CA GLN A 68 -7.34 -1.02 13.55
C GLN A 68 -6.91 -1.24 15.01
N GLU A 69 -5.80 -1.92 15.24
CA GLU A 69 -5.24 -2.16 16.57
C GLU A 69 -4.82 -0.85 17.25
N SER A 70 -4.17 0.06 16.52
CA SER A 70 -3.78 1.37 17.07
C SER A 70 -4.99 2.24 17.44
N SER A 71 -6.03 2.24 16.59
CA SER A 71 -7.31 2.91 16.86
C SER A 71 -7.97 2.36 18.13
N ASN A 72 -8.00 1.03 18.28
CA ASN A 72 -8.55 0.37 19.45
C ASN A 72 -7.76 0.70 20.73
N ALA A 73 -6.42 0.64 20.67
CA ALA A 73 -5.56 1.02 21.79
C ALA A 73 -5.77 2.49 22.20
N GLN A 74 -5.93 3.40 21.24
CA GLN A 74 -6.23 4.80 21.51
C GLN A 74 -7.61 4.96 22.19
N ALA A 75 -8.63 4.22 21.72
CA ALA A 75 -9.97 4.25 22.31
C ALA A 75 -9.97 3.74 23.76
N LEU A 76 -9.26 2.64 24.04
CA LEU A 76 -9.10 2.09 25.38
C LEU A 76 -8.36 3.05 26.31
N SER A 77 -7.27 3.66 25.83
CA SER A 77 -6.50 4.65 26.60
C SER A 77 -7.36 5.84 27.01
N LYS A 78 -8.17 6.38 26.09
CA LYS A 78 -9.13 7.46 26.39
C LYS A 78 -10.17 7.04 27.44
N ARG A 79 -10.75 5.83 27.32
CA ARG A 79 -11.72 5.31 28.31
C ARG A 79 -11.11 5.17 29.70
N LEU A 80 -9.89 4.65 29.79
CA LEU A 80 -9.20 4.48 31.07
C LEU A 80 -8.95 5.84 31.75
N LEU A 81 -8.55 6.85 30.98
CA LEU A 81 -8.36 8.21 31.50
C LEU A 81 -9.67 8.78 32.06
N MET A 82 -10.77 8.65 31.33
CA MET A 82 -12.09 9.09 31.81
C MET A 82 -12.50 8.37 33.10
N LEU A 83 -12.24 7.07 33.20
CA LEU A 83 -12.56 6.28 34.39
C LEU A 83 -11.76 6.74 35.61
N LYS A 84 -10.47 7.05 35.44
CA LYS A 84 -9.62 7.60 36.50
C LYS A 84 -10.19 8.90 37.06
N HIS A 85 -10.51 9.85 36.18
CA HIS A 85 -11.09 11.13 36.59
C HIS A 85 -12.48 10.98 37.24
N ALA A 86 -13.31 10.06 36.76
CA ALA A 86 -14.60 9.77 37.37
C ALA A 86 -14.45 9.23 38.79
N GLY A 87 -13.48 8.34 39.02
CA GLY A 87 -13.16 7.80 40.34
C GLY A 87 -12.68 8.87 41.33
N GLU A 88 -11.75 9.73 40.92
CA GLU A 88 -11.28 10.85 41.74
C GLU A 88 -12.43 11.78 42.13
N ARG A 89 -13.31 12.10 41.18
CA ARG A 89 -14.47 12.96 41.44
C ARG A 89 -15.45 12.31 42.42
N LEU A 90 -15.60 10.98 42.38
CA LEU A 90 -16.44 10.24 43.31
C LEU A 90 -15.86 10.29 44.74
N LEU A 91 -14.55 10.05 44.88
CA LEU A 91 -13.85 10.11 46.17
C LEU A 91 -13.97 11.50 46.80
N ILE A 92 -13.80 12.55 46.00
CA ILE A 92 -13.97 13.93 46.45
C ILE A 92 -15.40 14.15 46.95
N LYS A 93 -16.42 13.74 46.18
CA LYS A 93 -17.83 13.85 46.60
C LYS A 93 -18.12 13.10 47.90
N GLN A 94 -17.54 11.91 48.07
CA GLN A 94 -17.70 11.13 49.29
C GLN A 94 -17.09 11.86 50.49
N LYS A 95 -15.86 12.37 50.36
CA LYS A 95 -15.18 13.13 51.42
C LYS A 95 -15.97 14.37 51.85
N TYR A 96 -16.53 15.13 50.90
CA TYR A 96 -17.39 16.27 51.23
C TYR A 96 -18.66 15.86 51.98
N ARG A 97 -19.26 14.72 51.62
CA ARG A 97 -20.46 14.22 52.30
C ARG A 97 -20.16 13.82 53.74
N GLU A 98 -19.03 13.14 53.98
CA GLU A 98 -18.59 12.75 55.33
C GLU A 98 -18.30 13.97 56.21
N LEU A 99 -17.66 15.01 55.66
CA LEU A 99 -17.39 16.25 56.38
C LEU A 99 -18.65 17.08 56.70
N SER A 100 -19.70 16.96 55.89
CA SER A 100 -20.96 17.68 56.07
C SER A 100 -21.93 16.98 57.04
N LEU A 101 -21.66 15.71 57.39
CA LEU A 101 -22.49 14.90 58.28
C LEU A 101 -21.94 14.84 59.72
N ASN A 102 -20.74 15.39 59.94
CA ASN A 102 -20.14 15.64 61.26
C ASN A 102 -20.38 17.10 61.67
#